data_AF-A0A4V1T793-F1
#
_entry.id   AF-A0A4V1T793-F1
#
_cell.length_a   1.000
_cell.length_b   1.000
_cell.length_c   1.000
_cell.angle_alpha   90.00
_cell.angle_beta   90.00
_cell.angle_gamma   90.00
#
_symmetry.space_group_name_H-M   'P 1'
#
loop_
_entity.id
_entity.type
_entity.pdbx_description
1 polymer ?
#
loop_
_entity_poly.entity_id
_entity_poly.type
_entity_poly.pdbx_seq_one_letter_code
_entity_poly.pdbx_strand_id
1 'polypeptide(L)'
;MSGHATAALAQPIPVFERTQDVEVAQPNSTGTLPRGLSLTIRGLRKSFGDNKVLRGVDLHIPAGQFVAIVGRSGCGKSTLLRLIAGLDAYDSGTLAFEEQVDAAKPNVRVMFQEPRLLPWARVLSNV
;
A
#
# COMPACT_ATOMS: atom_id res chain seq x y z
N MET A 1 -18.51 -23.22 31.97
CA MET A 1 -18.34 -22.86 30.54
C MET A 1 -17.52 -21.57 30.50
N SER A 2 -16.19 -21.68 30.43
CA SER A 2 -15.26 -20.54 30.45
C SER A 2 -14.68 -20.36 29.04
N GLY A 3 -14.98 -19.24 28.39
CA GLY A 3 -14.41 -18.86 27.09
C GLY A 3 -13.18 -17.98 27.31
N HIS A 4 -11.98 -18.52 27.05
CA HIS A 4 -10.75 -17.74 27.05
C HIS A 4 -10.63 -16.99 25.72
N ALA A 5 -10.71 -15.66 25.77
CA ALA A 5 -10.33 -14.79 24.67
C ALA A 5 -8.79 -14.77 24.57
N THR A 6 -8.24 -15.47 23.58
CA THR A 6 -6.81 -15.41 23.27
C THR A 6 -6.50 -14.07 22.60
N ALA A 7 -5.81 -13.20 23.32
CA ALA A 7 -5.22 -11.99 22.77
C ALA A 7 -4.20 -12.36 21.67
N ALA A 8 -4.52 -12.03 20.42
CA ALA A 8 -3.58 -12.15 19.32
C ALA A 8 -2.49 -11.09 19.52
N LEU A 9 -1.33 -11.53 20.00
CA LEU A 9 -0.11 -10.74 20.08
C LEU A 9 0.19 -10.18 18.69
N ALA A 10 0.21 -8.86 18.55
CA ALA A 10 0.62 -8.17 17.33
C ALA A 10 2.05 -8.62 17.00
N GLN A 11 2.19 -9.42 15.95
CA GLN A 11 3.51 -9.87 15.51
C GLN A 11 4.27 -8.68 14.92
N PRO A 12 5.58 -8.55 15.20
CA PRO A 12 6.37 -7.43 14.73
C PRO A 12 6.36 -7.39 13.19
N ILE A 13 6.16 -6.20 12.63
CA ILE A 13 6.19 -5.98 11.19
C ILE A 13 7.61 -6.32 10.70
N PRO A 14 7.78 -7.30 9.78
CA PRO A 14 9.11 -7.66 9.29
C PRO A 14 9.73 -6.49 8.52
N VAL A 15 10.98 -6.16 8.86
CA VAL A 15 11.78 -5.13 8.19
C VAL A 15 12.68 -5.82 7.16
N PHE A 16 12.41 -5.62 5.87
CA PHE A 16 13.18 -6.24 4.79
C PHE A 16 14.26 -5.30 4.28
N GLU A 17 15.53 -5.66 4.49
CA GLU A 17 16.70 -4.80 4.15
C GLU A 17 17.35 -5.12 2.78
N ARG A 18 16.92 -6.17 2.06
CA ARG A 18 17.43 -6.51 0.72
C ARG A 18 16.36 -7.03 -0.23
N THR A 19 16.52 -6.69 -1.52
CA THR A 19 15.57 -6.86 -2.64
C THR A 19 15.28 -8.31 -3.06
N GLN A 20 15.84 -9.34 -2.43
CA GLN A 20 15.84 -10.70 -3.03
C GLN A 20 15.23 -11.84 -2.21
N ASP A 21 14.88 -11.66 -0.93
CA ASP A 21 14.19 -12.72 -0.17
C ASP A 21 13.01 -12.11 0.61
N VAL A 22 11.83 -12.09 -0.02
CA VAL A 22 10.57 -11.71 0.64
C VAL A 22 9.83 -12.98 1.01
N GLU A 23 9.94 -13.42 2.26
CA GLU A 23 9.11 -14.49 2.80
C GLU A 23 7.77 -13.92 3.30
N VAL A 24 6.68 -14.51 2.82
CA VAL A 24 5.30 -14.06 3.00
C VAL A 24 4.76 -14.62 4.32
N ALA A 25 4.54 -13.75 5.31
CA ALA A 25 3.79 -14.13 6.51
C ALA A 25 2.32 -14.39 6.15
N GLN A 26 1.85 -15.63 6.30
CA GLN A 26 0.45 -16.00 6.08
C GLN A 26 -0.39 -15.70 7.34
N PRO A 27 -1.49 -14.92 7.24
CA PRO A 27 -2.43 -14.80 8.34
C PRO A 27 -3.28 -16.06 8.47
N ASN A 28 -3.19 -16.68 9.64
CA ASN A 28 -4.06 -17.73 10.17
C ASN A 28 -5.54 -17.32 10.13
N SER A 29 -6.31 -17.90 9.20
CA SER A 29 -7.69 -17.51 8.92
C SER A 29 -8.74 -18.43 9.56
N THR A 30 -9.60 -17.85 10.40
CA THR A 30 -10.96 -18.39 10.66
C THR A 30 -11.98 -17.28 10.40
N GLY A 31 -12.24 -17.03 9.11
CA GLY A 31 -13.23 -16.06 8.64
C GLY A 31 -12.94 -15.62 7.20
N THR A 32 -13.98 -15.51 6.36
CA THR A 32 -13.88 -15.00 4.97
C THR A 32 -13.60 -13.49 5.02
N LEU A 33 -12.34 -13.13 5.24
CA LEU A 33 -11.89 -11.74 5.09
C LEU A 33 -11.94 -11.36 3.61
N PRO A 34 -12.24 -10.09 3.26
CA PRO A 34 -12.09 -9.61 1.90
C PRO A 34 -10.68 -9.97 1.42
N ARG A 35 -10.58 -10.77 0.36
CA ARG A 35 -9.28 -11.05 -0.27
C ARG A 35 -8.68 -9.69 -0.64
N GLY A 36 -7.51 -9.36 -0.11
CA GLY A 36 -6.85 -8.09 -0.42
C GLY A 36 -6.54 -7.98 -1.91
N LEU A 37 -6.16 -6.79 -2.37
CA LEU A 37 -5.71 -6.58 -3.75
C LEU A 37 -4.22 -6.86 -3.84
N SER A 38 -3.79 -7.72 -4.77
CA SER A 38 -2.37 -7.81 -5.11
C SER A 38 -1.97 -6.59 -5.94
N LEU A 39 -0.75 -6.09 -5.72
CA LEU A 39 -0.13 -4.98 -6.46
C LEU A 39 1.19 -5.46 -7.06
N THR A 40 1.35 -5.25 -8.36
CA THR A 40 2.61 -5.49 -9.07
C THR A 40 3.07 -4.22 -9.76
N ILE A 41 4.29 -3.81 -9.44
CA ILE A 41 5.00 -2.68 -10.01
C ILE A 41 6.26 -3.21 -10.67
N ARG A 42 6.51 -2.83 -11.93
CA ARG A 42 7.73 -3.19 -12.65
C ARG A 42 8.37 -1.98 -13.30
N GLY A 43 9.64 -1.75 -12.98
CA GLY A 43 10.48 -0.70 -13.55
C GLY A 43 9.87 0.71 -13.48
N LEU A 44 9.11 1.03 -12.43
CA LEU A 44 8.37 2.29 -12.33
C LEU A 44 9.30 3.50 -12.20
N ARG A 45 9.10 4.49 -13.06
CA ARG A 45 9.91 5.72 -13.08
C ARG A 45 9.04 6.96 -13.00
N LYS A 46 9.55 7.98 -12.31
CA LYS A 46 8.92 9.29 -12.17
C LYS A 46 9.98 10.37 -11.98
N SER A 47 9.84 11.44 -12.74
CA SER A 47 10.68 12.62 -12.75
C SER A 47 9.81 13.86 -12.65
N PHE A 48 10.33 14.92 -12.03
CA PHE A 48 9.73 16.26 -12.05
C PHE A 48 10.77 17.21 -12.62
N GLY A 49 10.58 17.63 -13.88
CA GLY A 49 11.65 18.28 -14.66
C GLY A 49 12.87 17.37 -14.72
N ASP A 50 14.04 17.91 -14.38
CA ASP A 50 15.31 17.16 -14.39
C ASP A 50 15.50 16.24 -13.16
N ASN A 51 14.63 16.36 -12.15
CA ASN A 51 14.78 15.59 -10.91
C ASN A 51 14.12 14.22 -11.00
N LYS A 52 14.95 13.17 -11.14
CA LYS A 52 14.53 11.76 -11.12
C LYS A 52 14.24 11.27 -9.71
N VAL A 53 12.95 11.20 -9.35
CA VAL A 53 12.48 10.79 -8.01
C VAL A 53 12.39 9.27 -7.88
N LEU A 54 11.83 8.57 -8.87
CA LEU A 54 11.78 7.11 -8.92
C LEU A 54 12.60 6.60 -10.11
N ARG A 55 13.52 5.66 -9.87
CA ARG A 55 14.55 5.24 -10.83
C ARG A 55 14.40 3.78 -11.29
N GLY A 56 13.17 3.30 -11.44
CA GLY A 56 12.89 1.93 -11.83
C GLY A 56 12.63 1.08 -10.58
N VAL A 57 11.47 1.31 -9.97
CA VAL A 57 11.05 0.55 -8.78
C VAL A 57 10.33 -0.71 -9.23
N ASP A 58 10.77 -1.84 -8.70
CA ASP A 58 10.10 -3.14 -8.81
C ASP A 58 9.55 -3.51 -7.44
N LEU A 59 8.27 -3.86 -7.36
CA LEU A 59 7.60 -4.21 -6.11
C LEU A 59 6.44 -5.16 -6.40
N HIS A 60 6.38 -6.27 -5.68
CA HIS A 60 5.25 -7.18 -5.71
C HIS A 60 4.70 -7.33 -4.30
N ILE A 61 3.42 -7.00 -4.12
CA ILE A 61 2.67 -7.12 -2.87
C ILE A 61 1.54 -8.11 -3.12
N PRO A 62 1.61 -9.32 -2.54
CA PRO A 62 0.50 -10.27 -2.57
C PRO A 62 -0.76 -9.73 -1.90
N ALA A 63 -1.91 -10.28 -2.30
CA ALA A 63 -3.19 -9.98 -1.68
C ALA A 63 -3.18 -10.24 -0.16
N GLY A 64 -3.70 -9.29 0.61
CA GLY A 64 -3.85 -9.42 2.07
C GLY A 64 -2.59 -9.07 2.88
N GLN A 65 -1.52 -8.65 2.22
CA GLN A 65 -0.30 -8.24 2.91
C GLN A 65 -0.41 -6.86 3.54
N PHE A 66 0.20 -6.73 4.72
CA PHE A 66 0.44 -5.44 5.37
C PHE A 66 1.90 -5.03 5.16
N VAL A 67 2.13 -3.94 4.43
CA VAL A 67 3.47 -3.52 3.98
C VAL A 67 3.74 -2.08 4.39
N ALA A 68 4.93 -1.82 4.95
CA ALA A 68 5.41 -0.49 5.26
C ALA A 68 6.56 -0.09 4.31
N ILE A 69 6.52 1.15 3.81
CA ILE A 69 7.59 1.73 2.99
C ILE A 69 8.38 2.72 3.85
N VAL A 70 9.64 2.42 4.12
CA VAL A 70 10.53 3.23 4.95
C VAL A 70 11.70 3.79 4.15
N GLY A 71 12.27 4.91 4.61
CA GLY A 71 13.41 5.54 3.96
C GLY A 71 13.55 7.02 4.32
N ARG A 72 14.72 7.61 4.03
CA ARG A 72 15.04 9.02 4.33
C ARG A 72 14.01 10.00 3.76
N SER A 73 13.92 11.19 4.35
CA SER A 73 13.11 12.27 3.75
C SER A 73 13.54 12.53 2.30
N GLY A 74 12.57 12.76 1.41
CA GLY A 74 12.84 13.00 -0.01
C GLY A 74 13.16 11.77 -0.87
N CYS A 75 13.22 10.55 -0.32
CA CYS A 75 13.53 9.35 -1.13
C CYS A 75 12.40 8.86 -2.05
N GLY A 76 11.29 9.61 -2.16
CA GLY A 76 10.21 9.32 -3.11
C GLY A 76 9.02 8.51 -2.56
N LYS A 77 8.94 8.21 -1.26
CA LYS A 77 7.84 7.41 -0.65
C LYS A 77 6.45 7.98 -0.96
N SER A 78 6.23 9.25 -0.65
CA SER A 78 4.93 9.90 -0.90
C SER A 78 4.63 9.98 -2.41
N THR A 79 5.66 10.08 -3.26
CA THR A 79 5.49 10.00 -4.71
C THR A 79 5.05 8.60 -5.13
N LEU A 80 5.70 7.54 -4.66
CA LEU A 80 5.29 6.16 -4.93
C LEU A 80 3.85 5.89 -4.49
N LEU A 81 3.48 6.31 -3.27
CA LEU A 81 2.10 6.14 -2.77
C LEU A 81 1.08 6.92 -3.60
N ARG A 82 1.40 8.14 -4.06
CA ARG A 82 0.51 8.90 -4.96
C ARG A 82 0.33 8.23 -6.32
N LEU A 83 1.39 7.64 -6.88
CA LEU A 83 1.30 6.88 -8.14
C LEU A 83 0.44 5.62 -7.97
N ILE A 84 0.62 4.87 -6.88
CA ILE A 84 -0.21 3.70 -6.55
C ILE A 84 -1.69 4.08 -6.41
N ALA A 85 -1.96 5.24 -5.81
CA ALA A 85 -3.31 5.76 -5.67
C ALA A 85 -3.90 6.38 -6.95
N GLY A 86 -3.15 6.43 -8.04
CA GLY A 86 -3.58 7.09 -9.28
C GLY A 86 -3.76 8.61 -9.15
N LEU A 87 -3.14 9.24 -8.14
CA LEU A 87 -3.19 10.68 -7.90
C LEU A 87 -2.14 11.46 -8.71
N ASP A 88 -1.20 10.76 -9.35
CA ASP A 88 -0.18 11.33 -10.24
C ASP A 88 0.13 10.30 -11.35
N ALA A 89 0.63 10.78 -12.49
CA ALA A 89 1.04 9.93 -13.62
C ALA A 89 2.51 9.52 -13.48
N TYR A 90 2.87 8.32 -13.94
CA TYR A 90 4.26 7.88 -14.02
C TYR A 90 4.82 8.05 -15.44
N ASP A 91 6.14 8.14 -15.58
CA ASP A 91 6.78 8.40 -16.87
C ASP A 91 6.97 7.10 -17.68
N SER A 92 7.27 6.00 -16.99
CA SER A 92 7.48 4.69 -17.61
C SER A 92 7.34 3.55 -16.60
N GLY A 93 7.25 2.32 -17.11
CA GLY A 93 7.06 1.10 -16.31
C GLY A 93 5.60 0.67 -16.29
N THR A 94 5.28 -0.28 -15.41
CA THR A 94 3.91 -0.80 -15.26
C THR A 94 3.50 -0.83 -13.80
N LEU A 95 2.24 -0.49 -13.55
CA LEU A 95 1.58 -0.61 -12.25
C LEU A 95 0.25 -1.30 -12.48
N ALA A 96 0.07 -2.47 -11.88
CA ALA A 96 -1.13 -3.28 -12.04
C ALA A 96 -1.63 -3.78 -10.67
N PHE A 97 -2.92 -3.63 -10.46
CA PHE A 97 -3.63 -4.39 -9.42
C PHE A 97 -4.21 -5.65 -10.06
N GLU A 98 -4.32 -6.74 -9.31
CA GLU A 98 -5.00 -7.95 -9.80
C GLU A 98 -6.44 -7.62 -10.25
N GLU A 99 -6.86 -8.27 -11.33
CA GLU A 99 -8.08 -7.98 -12.08
C GLU A 99 -9.30 -8.10 -11.17
N GLN A 100 -9.95 -6.97 -10.86
CA GLN A 100 -11.35 -7.04 -10.45
C GLN A 100 -12.16 -7.42 -11.69
N VAL A 101 -13.01 -8.44 -11.53
CA VAL A 101 -13.92 -8.98 -12.56
C VAL A 101 -14.86 -7.90 -13.14
N ASP A 102 -14.93 -6.74 -12.51
CA ASP A 102 -15.59 -5.55 -13.03
C ASP A 102 -14.54 -4.47 -13.30
N ALA A 103 -14.59 -3.84 -14.48
CA ALA A 103 -13.72 -2.75 -14.94
C ALA A 103 -13.78 -1.45 -14.08
N ALA A 104 -14.24 -1.54 -12.84
CA ALA A 104 -14.17 -0.50 -11.85
C ALA A 104 -12.71 -0.24 -11.47
N LYS A 105 -12.36 1.04 -11.34
CA LYS A 105 -11.05 1.49 -10.86
C LYS A 105 -10.72 0.78 -9.53
N PRO A 106 -9.45 0.43 -9.28
CA PRO A 106 -9.06 -0.24 -8.05
C PRO A 106 -9.50 0.59 -6.83
N ASN A 107 -10.08 -0.07 -5.83
CA ASN A 107 -10.56 0.57 -4.59
C ASN A 107 -9.39 0.96 -3.69
N VAL A 108 -8.66 2.01 -4.08
CA VAL A 108 -7.54 2.55 -3.32
C VAL A 108 -7.99 3.68 -2.42
N ARG A 109 -7.67 3.58 -1.13
CA ARG A 109 -7.90 4.64 -0.15
C ARG A 109 -6.57 5.19 0.33
N VAL A 110 -6.48 6.51 0.43
CA VAL A 110 -5.28 7.21 0.87
C VAL A 110 -5.60 8.03 2.11
N MET A 111 -4.72 7.93 3.10
CA MET A 111 -4.70 8.84 4.24
C MET A 111 -3.54 9.80 4.04
N PHE A 112 -3.81 11.09 4.13
CA PHE A 112 -2.81 12.14 3.97
C PHE A 112 -2.06 12.35 5.28
N GLN A 113 -0.78 12.74 5.18
CA GLN A 113 0.03 13.09 6.36
C GLN A 113 -0.56 14.28 7.11
N GLU A 114 -1.12 15.24 6.39
CA GLU A 114 -1.90 16.34 6.95
C GLU A 114 -3.37 15.97 6.95
N PRO A 115 -4.13 16.22 8.04
CA PRO A 115 -5.55 15.90 8.10
C PRO A 115 -6.32 16.74 7.08
N ARG A 116 -6.82 16.09 6.04
CA ARG A 116 -7.70 16.69 5.02
C ARG A 116 -9.18 16.51 5.40
N LEU A 117 -9.50 16.84 6.66
CA LEU A 117 -10.87 16.81 7.16
C LEU A 117 -11.69 17.96 6.55
N LEU A 118 -12.99 17.74 6.41
CA LEU A 118 -13.96 18.77 6.04
C LEU A 118 -14.29 19.59 7.29
N PRO A 119 -13.79 20.85 7.42
CA PRO A 119 -13.90 21.61 8.67
C PRO A 119 -15.34 21.99 9.01
N TRP A 120 -16.23 21.96 8.02
CA TRP A 120 -17.66 22.23 8.18
C TRP A 120 -18.49 20.99 8.53
N ALA A 121 -17.91 19.79 8.49
CA ALA A 121 -18.62 18.55 8.78
C ALA A 121 -18.35 18.08 10.21
N ARG A 122 -19.35 17.44 10.83
CA ARG A 122 -19.17 16.78 12.13
C ARG A 122 -18.12 15.67 12.02
N VAL A 123 -17.49 15.31 13.15
CA VAL A 123 -16.48 14.24 13.19
C VAL A 123 -17.01 12.93 12.62
N LEU A 124 -18.22 12.51 13.01
CA LEU A 124 -18.87 11.29 12.51
C LEU A 124 -19.13 11.30 11.00
N SER A 125 -19.18 12.47 10.37
CA SER A 125 -19.40 12.61 8.92
C SER A 125 -18.09 12.67 8.14
N ASN A 126 -16.95 12.73 8.83
CA ASN A 126 -15.61 12.71 8.22
C ASN A 126 -15.00 11.29 8.17
N VAL A 127 -15.64 10.31 8.82
CA VAL A 127 -15.10 8.94 9.01
C VAL A 127 -16.00 7.88 8.38
#